data_AF-A0A367Y312-F1
#
_entry.id   AF-A0A367Y312-F1
#
_cell.length_a   1.000
_cell.length_b   1.000
_cell.length_c   1.000
_cell.angle_alpha   90.00
_cell.angle_beta   90.00
_cell.angle_gamma   90.00
#
_symmetry.space_group_name_H-M   'P 1'
#
loop_
_entity.id
_entity.type
_entity.pdbx_description
1 polymer ?
#
loop_
_entity_poly.entity_id
_entity_poly.type
_entity_poly.pdbx_seq_one_letter_code
_entity_poly.pdbx_strand_id
1 'polypeptide(L)'
;MTPPKTNMSFVPRTVFPKYNIPLNNFKGHHQKALSKFGHLAPQIDMIIEVRDCRAPLATTNVLFDRVLVGKKKLILYSKKDMSILKTSVLDKWHKLKNEDYMFIDCRSRKDGKKIINQITKLYESMDPPPPLGLRSMIIGMPNVGKSTLVNTLRQVGLNDDAGAISSRVIKVARTGNQPGVTRNTSEIIRLCRDPDIMVYDTPGVFMPTAKNAETMLALGLVGCIHDSFIDPVVLADYLLFVLNLQDPSGKLYSEYIDHPTNDIYELLDSINARRNKGKDKRRLDEDGLAMHWVSNWKNTKSKKYRGLFDVEAIKQGNEKTFSEIIEQERERMSETNVQKRLTDRFGDDGTSTDKHRQRTAKDREFDLRNRLFKL
;
A
#
# COMPACT_ATOMS: atom_id res chain seq x y z
N MET A 1 -49.93 -16.73 -27.86
CA MET A 1 -48.45 -16.76 -27.97
C MET A 1 -47.90 -15.66 -27.09
N THR A 2 -47.39 -16.01 -25.91
CA THR A 2 -46.63 -15.09 -25.06
C THR A 2 -45.34 -14.73 -25.79
N PRO A 3 -44.96 -13.44 -25.88
CA PRO A 3 -43.70 -13.07 -26.50
C PRO A 3 -42.54 -13.72 -25.71
N PRO A 4 -41.48 -14.19 -26.38
CA PRO A 4 -40.33 -14.74 -25.69
C PRO A 4 -39.78 -13.66 -24.75
N LYS A 5 -39.72 -13.96 -23.45
CA LYS A 5 -38.98 -13.15 -22.48
C LYS A 5 -37.54 -13.09 -23.00
N THR A 6 -37.16 -11.98 -23.59
CA THR A 6 -35.76 -11.65 -23.85
C THR A 6 -35.07 -11.67 -22.50
N ASN A 7 -34.30 -12.73 -22.22
CA ASN A 7 -33.37 -12.79 -21.10
C ASN A 7 -32.38 -11.64 -21.30
N MET A 8 -32.67 -10.47 -20.75
CA MET A 8 -31.69 -9.39 -20.71
C MET A 8 -30.56 -9.88 -19.83
N SER A 9 -29.43 -10.21 -20.47
CA SER A 9 -28.18 -10.54 -19.77
C SER A 9 -27.78 -9.34 -18.91
N PHE A 10 -27.45 -9.59 -17.64
CA PHE A 10 -26.98 -8.55 -16.73
C PHE A 10 -25.82 -7.75 -17.33
N VAL A 11 -25.89 -6.42 -17.23
CA VAL A 11 -24.84 -5.51 -17.70
C VAL A 11 -24.21 -4.83 -16.48
N PRO A 12 -22.91 -5.06 -16.19
CA PRO A 12 -22.24 -4.39 -15.09
C PRO A 12 -22.05 -2.91 -15.40
N ARG A 13 -22.12 -2.07 -14.36
CA ARG A 13 -21.74 -0.65 -14.47
C ARG A 13 -20.29 -0.53 -14.98
N THR A 14 -20.03 0.40 -15.90
CA THR A 14 -18.69 0.68 -16.44
C THR A 14 -17.99 1.86 -15.76
N VAL A 15 -18.78 2.68 -15.06
CA VAL A 15 -18.36 3.88 -14.32
C VAL A 15 -19.06 3.88 -12.96
N PHE A 16 -18.32 4.27 -11.93
CA PHE A 16 -18.89 4.40 -10.58
C PHE A 16 -19.59 5.76 -10.41
N PRO A 17 -20.76 5.83 -9.71
CA PRO A 17 -21.43 7.09 -9.46
C PRO A 17 -20.52 8.11 -8.74
N LYS A 18 -20.70 9.39 -9.07
CA LYS A 18 -19.91 10.47 -8.46
C LYS A 18 -20.45 10.80 -7.08
N TYR A 19 -19.77 10.32 -6.04
CA TYR A 19 -20.01 10.70 -4.65
C TYR A 19 -19.06 11.80 -4.20
N ASN A 20 -19.51 12.67 -3.28
CA ASN A 20 -18.66 13.70 -2.68
C ASN A 20 -17.78 13.11 -1.57
N ILE A 21 -16.66 12.50 -1.97
CA ILE A 21 -15.72 11.86 -1.04
C ILE A 21 -14.59 12.82 -0.67
N PRO A 22 -14.30 13.04 0.63
CA PRO A 22 -13.23 13.94 1.05
C PRO A 22 -11.86 13.39 0.62
N LEU A 23 -11.18 14.11 -0.28
CA LEU A 23 -9.84 13.75 -0.76
C LEU A 23 -8.69 14.33 0.10
N ASN A 24 -9.01 15.32 0.94
CA ASN A 24 -8.03 16.14 1.67
C ASN A 24 -8.14 15.88 3.17
N ASN A 25 -7.32 15.02 3.77
CA ASN A 25 -7.23 15.04 5.23
C ASN A 25 -5.97 14.47 5.90
N PHE A 26 -4.78 14.93 5.51
CA PHE A 26 -3.56 14.45 6.19
C PHE A 26 -2.51 15.52 6.51
N LYS A 27 -2.97 16.74 6.84
CA LYS A 27 -2.14 17.95 6.86
C LYS A 27 -1.06 18.00 7.97
N GLY A 28 -1.16 17.23 9.06
CA GLY A 28 -0.27 17.36 10.23
C GLY A 28 0.87 16.34 10.34
N HIS A 29 0.58 15.05 10.24
CA HIS A 29 1.58 13.99 10.46
C HIS A 29 2.57 13.86 9.30
N HIS A 30 2.18 14.25 8.10
CA HIS A 30 2.95 14.00 6.88
C HIS A 30 4.16 14.89 6.77
N GLN A 31 4.05 16.18 7.14
CA GLN A 31 5.18 17.11 7.09
C GLN A 31 6.32 16.70 8.04
N LYS A 32 5.98 16.21 9.23
CA LYS A 32 6.97 15.68 10.18
C LYS A 32 7.66 14.43 9.63
N ALA A 33 6.87 13.51 9.06
CA ALA A 33 7.42 12.31 8.46
C ALA A 33 8.36 12.68 7.29
N LEU A 34 7.87 13.44 6.32
CA LEU A 34 8.61 13.94 5.16
C LEU A 34 9.92 14.66 5.50
N SER A 35 9.89 15.58 6.47
CA SER A 35 11.11 16.24 6.93
C SER A 35 12.13 15.24 7.47
N LYS A 36 11.67 14.21 8.18
CA LYS A 36 12.53 13.14 8.70
C LYS A 36 13.08 12.27 7.58
N PHE A 37 12.29 11.98 6.54
CA PHE A 37 12.77 11.28 5.34
C PHE A 37 13.90 12.05 4.66
N GLY A 38 13.74 13.35 4.44
CA GLY A 38 14.79 14.18 3.85
C GLY A 38 16.09 14.20 4.66
N HIS A 39 16.00 14.15 5.99
CA HIS A 39 17.20 14.05 6.85
C HIS A 39 17.89 12.69 6.78
N LEU A 40 17.12 11.60 6.60
CA LEU A 40 17.64 10.24 6.54
C LEU A 40 18.12 9.85 5.13
N ALA A 41 17.54 10.41 4.07
CA ALA A 41 17.81 10.06 2.67
C ALA A 41 19.31 10.00 2.30
N PRO A 42 20.18 10.92 2.79
CA PRO A 42 21.62 10.84 2.52
C PRO A 42 22.33 9.60 3.09
N GLN A 43 21.74 8.96 4.11
CA GLN A 43 22.26 7.75 4.78
C GLN A 43 21.65 6.45 4.21
N ILE A 44 20.70 6.53 3.28
CA ILE A 44 20.00 5.36 2.73
C ILE A 44 20.64 4.94 1.42
N ASP A 45 20.89 3.65 1.25
CA ASP A 45 21.42 3.05 0.03
C ASP A 45 20.31 2.51 -0.87
N MET A 46 19.24 1.96 -0.28
CA MET A 46 18.10 1.42 -1.02
C MET A 46 16.74 1.66 -0.36
N ILE A 47 15.69 1.63 -1.17
CA ILE A 47 14.29 1.74 -0.76
C ILE A 47 13.62 0.37 -0.92
N ILE A 48 12.82 0.00 0.07
CA ILE A 48 11.90 -1.14 0.01
C ILE A 48 10.47 -0.58 0.05
N GLU A 49 9.80 -0.52 -1.11
CA GLU A 49 8.44 0.03 -1.22
C GLU A 49 7.42 -1.11 -1.13
N VAL A 50 6.55 -1.09 -0.12
CA VAL A 50 5.52 -2.12 0.07
C VAL A 50 4.16 -1.61 -0.43
N ARG A 51 3.55 -2.36 -1.36
CA ARG A 51 2.23 -2.10 -1.97
C ARG A 51 1.26 -3.25 -1.67
N ASP A 52 -0.05 -2.99 -1.64
CA ASP A 52 -1.06 -4.04 -1.47
C ASP A 52 -1.47 -4.60 -2.84
N CYS A 53 -1.38 -5.92 -3.06
CA CYS A 53 -1.71 -6.55 -4.34
C CYS A 53 -3.16 -6.31 -4.79
N ARG A 54 -4.08 -5.96 -3.88
CA ARG A 54 -5.49 -5.72 -4.22
C ARG A 54 -5.70 -4.33 -4.81
N ALA A 55 -4.84 -3.36 -4.47
CA ALA A 55 -4.89 -2.00 -5.00
C ALA A 55 -3.47 -1.52 -5.32
N PRO A 56 -2.81 -2.15 -6.32
CA PRO A 56 -1.40 -1.92 -6.61
C PRO A 56 -1.08 -0.50 -7.10
N LEU A 57 -2.04 0.21 -7.71
CA LEU A 57 -1.89 1.60 -8.15
C LEU A 57 -2.20 2.56 -7.00
N ALA A 58 -3.37 2.41 -6.36
CA ALA A 58 -3.76 3.32 -5.27
C ALA A 58 -2.80 3.28 -4.08
N THR A 59 -2.14 2.14 -3.83
CA THR A 59 -1.14 2.04 -2.75
C THR A 59 0.27 2.49 -3.14
N THR A 60 0.49 2.92 -4.37
CA THR A 60 1.76 3.55 -4.78
C THR A 60 1.89 4.92 -4.13
N ASN A 61 3.05 5.22 -3.56
CA ASN A 61 3.29 6.50 -2.90
C ASN A 61 4.42 7.29 -3.60
N VAL A 62 4.01 8.15 -4.54
CA VAL A 62 4.93 8.97 -5.36
C VAL A 62 5.55 10.15 -4.60
N LEU A 63 5.06 10.46 -3.41
CA LEU A 63 5.50 11.59 -2.58
C LEU A 63 7.01 11.59 -2.34
N PHE A 64 7.58 10.39 -2.20
CA PHE A 64 8.98 10.19 -1.83
C PHE A 64 9.91 10.12 -3.03
N ASP A 65 9.38 10.09 -4.26
CA ASP A 65 10.21 9.89 -5.44
C ASP A 65 11.23 11.03 -5.64
N ARG A 66 10.90 12.28 -5.24
CA ARG A 66 11.85 13.41 -5.26
C ARG A 66 12.88 13.39 -4.14
N VAL A 67 12.46 13.02 -2.93
CA VAL A 67 13.36 13.01 -1.76
C VAL A 67 14.35 11.85 -1.83
N LEU A 68 14.00 10.79 -2.55
CA LEU A 68 14.79 9.56 -2.67
C LEU A 68 15.24 9.32 -4.13
N VAL A 69 15.45 10.39 -4.90
CA VAL A 69 15.94 10.31 -6.29
C VAL A 69 17.25 9.53 -6.36
N GLY A 70 17.39 8.70 -7.40
CA GLY A 70 18.61 7.94 -7.68
C GLY A 70 18.87 6.75 -6.75
N LYS A 71 18.05 6.56 -5.70
CA LYS A 71 18.17 5.39 -4.82
C LYS A 71 17.58 4.15 -5.49
N LYS A 72 18.26 3.01 -5.39
CA LYS A 72 17.73 1.75 -5.90
C LYS A 72 16.47 1.36 -5.12
N LYS A 73 15.44 0.93 -5.82
CA LYS A 73 14.12 0.63 -5.26
C LYS A 73 13.75 -0.82 -5.53
N LEU A 74 13.37 -1.55 -4.47
CA LEU A 74 12.75 -2.88 -4.54
C LEU A 74 11.27 -2.76 -4.16
N ILE A 75 10.38 -3.08 -5.10
CA ILE A 75 8.94 -2.97 -4.92
C ILE A 75 8.35 -4.32 -4.49
N LEU A 76 7.69 -4.35 -3.35
CA LEU A 76 7.13 -5.56 -2.76
C LEU A 76 5.61 -5.50 -2.74
N TYR A 77 4.98 -6.35 -3.55
CA TYR A 77 3.53 -6.51 -3.60
C TYR A 77 3.08 -7.52 -2.55
N SER A 78 2.54 -7.02 -1.44
CA SER A 78 2.07 -7.79 -0.29
C SER A 78 0.64 -8.29 -0.43
N LYS A 79 0.23 -9.21 0.45
CA LYS A 79 -1.12 -9.79 0.48
C LYS A 79 -1.53 -10.44 -0.84
N LYS A 80 -0.55 -11.07 -1.53
CA LYS A 80 -0.79 -11.82 -2.77
C LYS A 80 -1.84 -12.93 -2.63
N ASP A 81 -2.01 -13.45 -1.41
CA ASP A 81 -3.03 -14.44 -1.06
C ASP A 81 -4.47 -13.90 -1.16
N MET A 82 -4.65 -12.58 -1.12
CA MET A 82 -5.94 -11.90 -1.15
C MET A 82 -6.25 -11.20 -2.48
N SER A 83 -5.38 -11.34 -3.49
CA SER A 83 -5.52 -10.67 -4.78
C SER A 83 -5.59 -11.68 -5.93
N ILE A 84 -6.16 -11.23 -7.05
CA ILE A 84 -6.14 -11.94 -8.34
C ILE A 84 -5.15 -11.30 -9.33
N LEU A 85 -4.32 -10.36 -8.87
CA LEU A 85 -3.31 -9.68 -9.69
C LEU A 85 -2.38 -10.70 -10.35
N LYS A 86 -2.25 -10.62 -11.68
CA LYS A 86 -1.39 -11.51 -12.46
C LYS A 86 0.02 -10.93 -12.56
N THR A 87 1.04 -11.78 -12.47
CA THR A 87 2.44 -11.39 -12.70
C THR A 87 2.64 -10.76 -14.07
N SER A 88 1.96 -11.27 -15.11
CA SER A 88 2.03 -10.72 -16.46
C SER A 88 1.60 -9.25 -16.55
N VAL A 89 0.74 -8.77 -15.64
CA VAL A 89 0.35 -7.36 -15.57
C VAL A 89 1.47 -6.53 -14.94
N LEU A 90 2.10 -7.02 -13.88
CA LEU A 90 3.22 -6.30 -13.24
C LEU A 90 4.50 -6.32 -14.08
N ASP A 91 4.79 -7.42 -14.79
CA ASP A 91 5.93 -7.50 -15.72
C ASP A 91 5.85 -6.38 -16.74
N LYS A 92 4.66 -6.18 -17.31
CA LYS A 92 4.34 -5.08 -18.23
C LYS A 92 4.59 -3.70 -17.59
N TRP A 93 4.20 -3.51 -16.33
CA TRP A 93 4.35 -2.23 -15.63
C TRP A 93 5.80 -1.90 -15.32
N HIS A 94 6.55 -2.87 -14.80
CA HIS A 94 7.91 -2.63 -14.29
C HIS A 94 8.99 -2.74 -15.37
N LYS A 95 8.74 -3.46 -16.48
CA LYS A 95 9.69 -3.60 -17.59
C LYS A 95 10.06 -2.24 -18.22
N LEU A 96 9.09 -1.32 -18.35
CA LEU A 96 9.33 0.00 -18.93
C LEU A 96 10.28 0.87 -18.09
N LYS A 97 10.23 0.72 -16.76
CA LYS A 97 11.04 1.51 -15.81
C LYS A 97 12.26 0.77 -15.26
N ASN A 98 12.49 -0.47 -15.71
CA ASN A 98 13.52 -1.37 -15.20
C ASN A 98 13.49 -1.46 -13.66
N GLU A 99 12.28 -1.58 -13.09
CA GLU A 99 12.08 -1.66 -11.64
C GLU A 99 12.11 -3.11 -11.15
N ASP A 100 12.85 -3.35 -10.06
CA ASP A 100 12.85 -4.64 -9.38
C ASP A 100 11.57 -4.79 -8.55
N TYR A 101 10.82 -5.87 -8.74
CA TYR A 101 9.60 -6.13 -7.99
C TYR A 101 9.43 -7.60 -7.58
N MET A 102 8.65 -7.84 -6.51
CA MET A 102 8.34 -9.20 -6.03
C MET A 102 6.93 -9.31 -5.43
N PHE A 103 6.27 -10.45 -5.65
CA PHE A 103 5.08 -10.85 -4.90
C PHE A 103 5.44 -11.58 -3.60
N ILE A 104 4.96 -11.05 -2.48
CA ILE A 104 5.34 -11.56 -1.17
C ILE A 104 4.13 -11.83 -0.27
N ASP A 105 4.25 -12.82 0.61
CA ASP A 105 3.51 -12.82 1.88
C ASP A 105 4.47 -12.29 2.95
N CYS A 106 4.13 -11.15 3.56
CA CYS A 106 4.94 -10.52 4.60
C CYS A 106 5.19 -11.41 5.82
N ARG A 107 4.43 -12.50 6.01
CA ARG A 107 4.60 -13.48 7.09
C ARG A 107 5.47 -14.67 6.68
N SER A 108 5.69 -14.85 5.39
CA SER A 108 6.40 -16.01 4.84
C SER A 108 7.89 -15.88 5.07
N ARG A 109 8.46 -16.76 5.90
CA ARG A 109 9.92 -16.86 6.07
C ARG A 109 10.64 -17.17 4.75
N LYS A 110 10.01 -17.94 3.85
CA LYS A 110 10.57 -18.23 2.51
C LYS A 110 10.70 -16.96 1.67
N ASP A 111 9.66 -16.12 1.66
CA ASP A 111 9.71 -14.85 0.92
C ASP A 111 10.68 -13.88 1.61
N GLY A 112 10.72 -13.85 2.96
CA GLY A 112 11.72 -13.10 3.73
C GLY A 112 13.16 -13.47 3.36
N LYS A 113 13.49 -14.77 3.23
CA LYS A 113 14.82 -15.23 2.80
C LYS A 113 15.16 -14.73 1.40
N LYS A 114 14.22 -14.78 0.46
CA LYS A 114 14.44 -14.29 -0.90
C LYS A 114 14.75 -12.79 -0.91
N ILE A 115 14.03 -12.00 -0.10
CA ILE A 115 14.25 -10.55 0.01
C ILE A 115 15.64 -10.26 0.58
N ILE A 116 16.03 -10.90 1.69
CA ILE A 116 17.37 -10.74 2.27
C ILE A 116 18.44 -11.10 1.24
N ASN A 117 18.32 -12.23 0.55
CA ASN A 117 19.27 -12.63 -0.48
C ASN A 117 19.38 -11.60 -1.63
N GLN A 118 18.26 -10.97 -2.03
CA GLN A 118 18.31 -9.94 -3.07
C GLN A 118 18.99 -8.66 -2.58
N ILE A 119 18.79 -8.28 -1.32
CA ILE A 119 19.48 -7.15 -0.69
C ILE A 119 20.99 -7.45 -0.54
N THR A 120 21.35 -8.67 -0.13
CA THR A 120 22.74 -9.13 -0.06
C THR A 120 23.43 -9.05 -1.41
N LYS A 121 22.79 -9.57 -2.48
CA LYS A 121 23.33 -9.44 -3.84
C LYS A 121 23.53 -8.00 -4.28
N LEU A 122 22.62 -7.10 -3.88
CA LEU A 122 22.77 -5.69 -4.16
C LEU A 122 24.00 -5.12 -3.43
N TYR A 123 24.15 -5.41 -2.14
CA TYR A 123 25.33 -5.01 -1.35
C TYR A 123 26.64 -5.49 -1.99
N GLU A 124 26.70 -6.76 -2.39
CA GLU A 124 27.88 -7.37 -3.03
C GLU A 124 28.19 -6.75 -4.41
N SER A 125 27.18 -6.21 -5.10
CA SER A 125 27.36 -5.53 -6.40
C SER A 125 27.79 -4.07 -6.30
N MET A 126 27.80 -3.48 -5.11
CA MET A 126 28.24 -2.10 -4.89
C MET A 126 29.77 -2.05 -4.81
N ASP A 127 30.39 -1.08 -5.49
CA ASP A 127 31.84 -0.88 -5.50
C ASP A 127 32.22 0.57 -5.17
N PRO A 128 32.90 0.84 -4.05
CA PRO A 128 33.10 -0.08 -2.93
C PRO A 128 31.77 -0.37 -2.20
N PRO A 129 31.63 -1.53 -1.55
CA PRO A 129 30.46 -1.80 -0.73
C PRO A 129 30.41 -0.83 0.47
N PRO A 130 29.21 -0.44 0.95
CA PRO A 130 29.08 0.44 2.11
C PRO A 130 29.81 -0.11 3.34
N PRO A 131 30.84 0.58 3.87
CA PRO A 131 31.73 0.03 4.90
C PRO A 131 31.03 -0.19 6.25
N LEU A 132 29.91 0.50 6.50
CA LEU A 132 29.09 0.38 7.71
C LEU A 132 27.82 -0.46 7.47
N GLY A 133 27.83 -1.31 6.44
CA GLY A 133 26.68 -2.09 6.04
C GLY A 133 25.65 -1.32 5.21
N LEU A 134 24.75 -2.07 4.58
CA LEU A 134 23.70 -1.54 3.73
C LEU A 134 22.55 -0.99 4.58
N ARG A 135 22.20 0.28 4.36
CA ARG A 135 21.06 0.93 5.01
C ARG A 135 19.89 1.04 4.06
N SER A 136 18.81 0.36 4.41
CA SER A 136 17.56 0.37 3.68
C SER A 136 16.50 1.21 4.38
N MET A 137 15.48 1.64 3.63
CA MET A 137 14.31 2.31 4.18
C MET A 137 13.04 1.65 3.65
N ILE A 138 12.17 1.22 4.57
CA ILE A 138 10.87 0.64 4.19
C ILE A 138 9.82 1.74 4.14
N ILE A 139 9.14 1.86 2.99
CA ILE A 139 8.09 2.84 2.74
C ILE A 139 6.80 2.18 2.24
N GLY A 140 5.70 2.92 2.24
CA GLY A 140 4.40 2.49 1.71
C GLY A 140 3.22 2.94 2.58
N MET A 141 2.01 2.84 2.02
CA MET A 141 0.77 3.28 2.67
C MET A 141 0.52 2.56 4.01
N PRO A 142 -0.26 3.13 4.95
CA PRO A 142 -0.67 2.43 6.18
C PRO A 142 -1.25 1.05 5.88
N ASN A 143 -1.06 0.08 6.78
CA ASN A 143 -1.68 -1.26 6.71
C ASN A 143 -1.34 -2.14 5.48
N VAL A 144 -0.38 -1.76 4.64
CA VAL A 144 0.14 -2.61 3.55
C VAL A 144 1.04 -3.76 4.03
N GLY A 145 1.34 -3.85 5.34
CA GLY A 145 2.11 -4.96 5.92
C GLY A 145 3.59 -4.68 6.23
N LYS A 146 4.04 -3.41 6.18
CA LYS A 146 5.43 -3.00 6.49
C LYS A 146 5.96 -3.57 7.81
N SER A 147 5.27 -3.34 8.92
CA SER A 147 5.74 -3.82 10.24
C SER A 147 5.73 -5.35 10.36
N THR A 148 4.82 -6.04 9.69
CA THR A 148 4.86 -7.50 9.58
C THR A 148 6.08 -7.96 8.82
N LEU A 149 6.37 -7.32 7.68
CA LEU A 149 7.54 -7.60 6.86
C LEU A 149 8.84 -7.38 7.64
N VAL A 150 9.01 -6.22 8.31
CA VAL A 150 10.19 -5.92 9.14
C VAL A 150 10.44 -7.01 10.17
N ASN A 151 9.40 -7.41 10.91
CA ASN A 151 9.53 -8.46 11.92
C ASN A 151 9.94 -9.80 11.30
N THR A 152 9.38 -10.17 10.14
CA THR A 152 9.75 -11.40 9.43
C THR A 152 11.17 -11.34 8.86
N LEU A 153 11.59 -10.22 8.27
CA LEU A 153 12.95 -10.04 7.76
C LEU A 153 13.98 -10.12 8.88
N ARG A 154 13.73 -9.46 10.01
CA ARG A 154 14.62 -9.51 11.19
C ARG A 154 14.77 -10.94 11.71
N GLN A 155 13.66 -11.65 11.86
CA GLN A 155 13.69 -13.05 12.32
C GLN A 155 14.48 -13.95 11.37
N VAL A 156 14.34 -13.75 10.06
CA VAL A 156 15.03 -14.54 9.05
C VAL A 156 16.51 -14.21 8.96
N GLY A 157 16.88 -12.93 8.92
CA GLY A 157 18.26 -12.52 8.66
C GLY A 157 19.18 -12.53 9.88
N LEU A 158 18.64 -12.55 11.10
CA LEU A 158 19.44 -12.71 12.33
C LEU A 158 19.61 -14.16 12.76
N ASN A 159 19.06 -15.13 12.01
CA ASN A 159 19.04 -16.55 12.38
C ASN A 159 18.57 -16.74 13.83
N ASP A 160 17.44 -16.12 14.22
CA ASP A 160 16.76 -16.46 15.47
C ASP A 160 16.21 -17.89 15.31
N ASP A 161 17.12 -18.87 15.46
CA ASP A 161 16.85 -20.29 15.40
C ASP A 161 15.96 -20.68 16.57
N ALA A 162 15.15 -21.70 16.32
CA ALA A 162 14.18 -22.28 17.25
C ALA A 162 14.79 -22.90 18.54
N GLY A 163 16.05 -22.58 18.87
CA GLY A 163 16.81 -23.07 20.02
C GLY A 163 17.22 -21.99 21.04
N ALA A 164 16.88 -20.70 20.84
CA ALA A 164 17.07 -19.71 21.89
C ALA A 164 16.12 -19.99 23.07
N ILE A 165 16.69 -20.26 24.24
CA ILE A 165 16.05 -20.68 25.51
C ILE A 165 14.98 -19.69 26.04
N SER A 166 14.77 -18.57 25.35
CA SER A 166 13.64 -17.64 25.57
C SER A 166 12.83 -17.50 24.29
N SER A 167 11.69 -18.20 24.23
CA SER A 167 10.74 -18.27 23.09
C SER A 167 9.97 -16.96 22.82
N ARG A 168 10.40 -15.82 23.37
CA ARG A 168 9.79 -14.51 23.09
C ARG A 168 10.54 -13.80 21.97
N VAL A 169 10.05 -13.98 20.75
CA VAL A 169 10.35 -13.09 19.63
C VAL A 169 9.89 -11.69 20.02
N ILE A 170 10.83 -10.80 20.37
CA ILE A 170 10.53 -9.41 20.67
C ILE A 170 10.10 -8.75 19.36
N LYS A 171 8.80 -8.46 19.22
CA LYS A 171 8.28 -7.68 18.10
C LYS A 171 8.83 -6.26 18.21
N VAL A 172 9.72 -5.90 17.30
CA VAL A 172 10.35 -4.58 17.28
C VAL A 172 9.37 -3.54 16.72
N ALA A 173 8.55 -3.95 15.74
CA ALA A 173 7.49 -3.10 15.18
C ALA A 173 6.10 -3.54 15.67
N ARG A 174 5.30 -2.59 16.20
CA ARG A 174 3.90 -2.82 16.61
C ARG A 174 3.04 -3.12 15.39
N THR A 175 2.25 -4.20 15.44
CA THR A 175 1.34 -4.60 14.36
C THR A 175 -0.11 -4.44 14.80
N GLY A 176 -0.94 -3.79 13.99
CA GLY A 176 -2.39 -3.68 14.19
C GLY A 176 -3.11 -3.33 12.88
N ASN A 177 -4.42 -3.58 12.81
CA ASN A 177 -5.21 -3.38 11.60
C ASN A 177 -5.74 -1.94 11.42
N GLN A 178 -5.55 -1.08 12.42
CA GLN A 178 -5.93 0.33 12.33
C GLN A 178 -4.76 1.19 11.80
N PRO A 179 -5.00 2.13 10.89
CA PRO A 179 -3.97 3.09 10.47
C PRO A 179 -3.41 3.87 11.67
N GLY A 180 -2.10 4.15 11.66
CA GLY A 180 -1.46 4.99 12.69
C GLY A 180 -0.97 4.26 13.96
N VAL A 181 -0.88 2.92 13.94
CA VAL A 181 -0.34 2.11 15.06
C VAL A 181 1.17 2.33 15.26
N THR A 182 1.94 2.55 14.19
CA THR A 182 3.36 2.91 14.28
C THR A 182 3.48 4.41 14.54
N ARG A 183 3.84 4.80 15.77
CA ARG A 183 3.89 6.22 16.21
C ARG A 183 5.30 6.77 16.41
N ASN A 184 6.32 5.93 16.61
CA ASN A 184 7.71 6.34 16.80
C ASN A 184 8.56 5.89 15.60
N THR A 185 9.29 6.83 14.99
CA THR A 185 10.05 6.62 13.74
C THR A 185 11.55 6.40 13.99
N SER A 186 11.97 5.89 15.15
CA SER A 186 13.29 6.25 15.69
C SER A 186 14.31 5.11 15.81
N GLU A 187 13.97 3.88 15.47
CA GLU A 187 14.90 2.77 15.66
C GLU A 187 15.34 2.22 14.30
N ILE A 188 16.64 2.33 14.03
CA ILE A 188 17.28 1.54 12.98
C ILE A 188 17.28 0.09 13.44
N ILE A 189 16.73 -0.79 12.61
CA ILE A 189 16.57 -2.21 12.93
C ILE A 189 17.56 -2.98 12.10
N ARG A 190 18.45 -3.74 12.76
CA ARG A 190 19.35 -4.67 12.07
C ARG A 190 18.56 -5.88 11.58
N LEU A 191 18.64 -6.16 10.28
CA LEU A 191 17.99 -7.27 9.61
C LEU A 191 18.92 -8.47 9.42
N CYS A 192 20.19 -8.22 9.09
CA CYS A 192 21.19 -9.26 8.85
C CYS A 192 22.55 -8.84 9.43
N ARG A 193 23.40 -9.81 9.80
CA ARG A 193 24.73 -9.55 10.35
C ARG A 193 25.84 -9.63 9.30
N ASP A 194 25.66 -10.48 8.28
CA ASP A 194 26.66 -10.77 7.27
C ASP A 194 26.00 -10.93 5.88
N PRO A 195 26.04 -9.91 5.01
CA PRO A 195 26.55 -8.57 5.28
C PRO A 195 25.66 -7.82 6.28
N ASP A 196 26.19 -6.76 6.90
CA ASP A 196 25.39 -5.95 7.83
C ASP A 196 24.30 -5.20 7.06
N ILE A 197 23.03 -5.55 7.32
CA ILE A 197 21.87 -4.94 6.66
C ILE A 197 21.00 -4.32 7.73
N MET A 198 20.72 -3.03 7.59
CA MET A 198 19.90 -2.26 8.50
C MET A 198 18.69 -1.68 7.78
N VAL A 199 17.60 -1.45 8.52
CA VAL A 199 16.41 -0.81 7.98
C VAL A 199 15.86 0.26 8.92
N TYR A 200 15.52 1.40 8.32
CA TYR A 200 14.68 2.40 8.99
C TYR A 200 13.22 2.00 8.79
N ASP A 201 12.56 1.54 9.86
CA ASP A 201 11.10 1.36 9.85
C ASP A 201 10.45 2.74 9.97
N THR A 202 9.62 3.06 8.98
CA THR A 202 8.93 4.33 8.93
C THR A 202 7.44 4.12 9.16
N PRO A 203 6.78 4.98 9.96
CA PRO A 203 5.33 4.91 10.08
C PRO A 203 4.74 5.05 8.67
N GLY A 204 3.68 4.30 8.39
CA GLY A 204 3.02 4.39 7.09
C GLY A 204 2.63 5.83 6.80
N VAL A 205 3.32 6.46 5.86
CA VAL A 205 3.00 7.81 5.44
C VAL A 205 1.96 7.70 4.34
N PHE A 206 0.81 8.31 4.59
CA PHE A 206 -0.26 8.39 3.63
C PHE A 206 0.05 9.51 2.62
N MET A 207 -0.59 9.55 1.44
CA MET A 207 -0.43 10.68 0.52
C MET A 207 -1.25 11.91 0.98
N PRO A 208 -0.72 13.15 0.96
CA PRO A 208 -1.42 14.35 1.41
C PRO A 208 -2.82 14.53 0.82
N THR A 209 -2.98 14.15 -0.45
CA THR A 209 -4.23 14.23 -1.20
C THR A 209 -4.29 13.06 -2.18
N ALA A 210 -5.37 12.28 -2.11
CA ALA A 210 -5.63 11.22 -3.08
C ALA A 210 -5.97 11.81 -4.46
N LYS A 211 -5.67 11.07 -5.54
CA LYS A 211 -5.93 11.48 -6.93
C LYS A 211 -7.39 11.82 -7.19
N ASN A 212 -8.26 10.90 -6.78
CA ASN A 212 -9.68 10.92 -7.09
C ASN A 212 -10.46 10.06 -6.07
N ALA A 213 -11.80 10.10 -6.19
CA ALA A 213 -12.71 9.34 -5.34
C ALA A 213 -12.47 7.82 -5.40
N GLU A 214 -12.23 7.27 -6.60
CA GLU A 214 -11.95 5.84 -6.79
C GLU A 214 -10.69 5.40 -6.05
N THR A 215 -9.63 6.20 -6.07
CA THR A 215 -8.39 5.95 -5.31
C THR A 215 -8.69 5.92 -3.80
N MET A 216 -9.52 6.84 -3.30
CA MET A 216 -9.93 6.84 -1.88
C MET A 216 -10.73 5.59 -1.52
N LEU A 217 -11.67 5.18 -2.37
CA LEU A 217 -12.49 3.99 -2.17
C LEU A 217 -11.62 2.72 -2.19
N ALA A 218 -10.70 2.59 -3.16
CA ALA A 218 -9.74 1.49 -3.20
C ALA A 218 -8.88 1.43 -1.93
N LEU A 219 -8.38 2.59 -1.45
CA LEU A 219 -7.64 2.70 -0.19
C LEU A 219 -8.50 2.33 1.03
N GLY A 220 -9.81 2.62 1.00
CA GLY A 220 -10.80 2.16 1.98
C GLY A 220 -10.91 0.64 2.04
N LEU A 221 -11.08 0.01 0.88
CA LEU A 221 -11.22 -1.44 0.76
C LEU A 221 -9.97 -2.20 1.21
N VAL A 222 -8.77 -1.67 0.97
CA VAL A 222 -7.52 -2.29 1.46
C VAL A 222 -7.18 -1.93 2.92
N GLY A 223 -7.89 -0.95 3.50
CA GLY A 223 -7.72 -0.52 4.88
C GLY A 223 -6.60 0.48 5.12
N CYS A 224 -6.17 1.23 4.11
CA CYS A 224 -5.14 2.26 4.27
C CYS A 224 -5.68 3.54 4.91
N ILE A 225 -7.00 3.76 4.86
CA ILE A 225 -7.71 4.87 5.53
C ILE A 225 -8.54 4.36 6.71
N HIS A 226 -8.86 5.27 7.63
CA HIS A 226 -9.75 4.97 8.75
C HIS A 226 -11.20 4.84 8.26
N ASP A 227 -11.99 3.94 8.86
CA ASP A 227 -13.32 3.57 8.35
C ASP A 227 -14.32 4.74 8.42
N SER A 228 -14.08 5.76 9.25
CA SER A 228 -14.94 6.95 9.35
C SER A 228 -14.80 7.95 8.19
N PHE A 229 -13.89 7.73 7.24
CA PHE A 229 -13.63 8.69 6.15
C PHE A 229 -14.60 8.57 4.98
N ILE A 230 -15.18 7.39 4.81
CA ILE A 230 -16.06 7.07 3.70
C ILE A 230 -17.31 6.45 4.28
N ASP A 231 -18.46 6.87 3.74
CA ASP A 231 -19.73 6.25 4.04
C ASP A 231 -19.66 4.73 3.79
N PRO A 232 -20.05 3.88 4.77
CA PRO A 232 -19.94 2.43 4.63
C PRO A 232 -20.71 1.87 3.44
N VAL A 233 -21.90 2.40 3.15
CA VAL A 233 -22.76 1.95 2.04
C VAL A 233 -22.12 2.32 0.71
N VAL A 234 -21.55 3.52 0.57
CA VAL A 234 -20.80 3.92 -0.64
C VAL A 234 -19.59 3.02 -0.86
N LEU A 235 -18.84 2.68 0.20
CA LEU A 235 -17.69 1.79 0.10
C LEU A 235 -18.12 0.35 -0.29
N ALA A 236 -19.24 -0.12 0.24
CA ALA A 236 -19.84 -1.40 -0.11
C ALA A 236 -20.36 -1.44 -1.56
N ASP A 237 -20.96 -0.35 -2.05
CA ASP A 237 -21.37 -0.18 -3.44
C ASP A 237 -20.17 -0.20 -4.39
N TYR A 238 -19.09 0.50 -4.02
CA TYR A 238 -17.85 0.46 -4.79
C TYR A 238 -17.25 -0.95 -4.85
N LEU A 239 -17.31 -1.70 -3.76
CA LEU A 239 -16.92 -3.11 -3.75
C LEU A 239 -17.78 -3.93 -4.72
N LEU A 240 -19.10 -3.82 -4.68
CA LEU A 240 -19.99 -4.50 -5.64
C LEU A 240 -19.65 -4.13 -7.09
N PHE A 241 -19.44 -2.83 -7.36
CA PHE A 241 -19.03 -2.32 -8.66
C PHE A 241 -17.75 -2.99 -9.18
N VAL A 242 -16.66 -2.99 -8.41
CA VAL A 242 -15.39 -3.57 -8.87
C VAL A 242 -15.45 -5.09 -8.99
N LEU A 243 -16.27 -5.78 -8.18
CA LEU A 243 -16.49 -7.22 -8.32
C LEU A 243 -17.23 -7.54 -9.62
N ASN A 244 -18.25 -6.76 -9.98
CA ASN A 244 -18.98 -6.91 -11.24
C ASN A 244 -18.11 -6.65 -12.47
N LEU A 245 -17.15 -5.72 -12.37
CA LEU A 245 -16.16 -5.49 -13.43
C LEU A 245 -15.20 -6.68 -13.62
N GLN A 246 -14.93 -7.45 -12.55
CA GLN A 246 -14.05 -8.61 -12.60
C GLN A 246 -14.79 -9.88 -13.02
N ASP A 247 -16.03 -10.06 -12.57
CA ASP A 247 -16.89 -11.20 -12.87
C ASP A 247 -18.38 -10.74 -12.91
N PRO A 248 -18.92 -10.47 -14.12
CA PRO A 248 -20.31 -10.04 -14.27
C PRO A 248 -21.36 -11.10 -13.92
N SER A 249 -20.97 -12.36 -13.68
CA SER A 249 -21.93 -13.43 -13.37
C SER A 249 -22.56 -13.33 -11.98
N GLY A 250 -22.01 -12.49 -11.10
CA GLY A 250 -22.42 -12.38 -9.70
C GLY A 250 -21.94 -13.52 -8.79
N LYS A 251 -21.12 -14.45 -9.33
CA LYS A 251 -20.58 -15.58 -8.57
C LYS A 251 -19.79 -15.18 -7.32
N LEU A 252 -19.19 -14.00 -7.31
CA LEU A 252 -18.39 -13.50 -6.19
C LEU A 252 -19.22 -13.16 -4.93
N TYR A 253 -20.54 -12.98 -5.08
CA TYR A 253 -21.47 -12.72 -3.98
C TYR A 253 -22.69 -13.64 -4.01
N SER A 254 -22.61 -14.76 -4.75
CA SER A 254 -23.73 -15.70 -4.93
C SER A 254 -24.15 -16.41 -3.64
N GLU A 255 -23.33 -16.31 -2.59
CA GLU A 255 -23.67 -16.76 -1.26
C GLU A 255 -24.68 -15.88 -0.54
N TYR A 256 -25.11 -14.77 -1.13
CA TYR A 256 -26.10 -13.87 -0.56
C TYR A 256 -27.33 -13.82 -1.47
N ILE A 257 -27.11 -13.52 -2.75
CA ILE A 257 -28.14 -13.37 -3.80
C ILE A 257 -27.86 -14.35 -4.94
N ASP A 258 -28.88 -14.91 -5.59
CA ASP A 258 -28.73 -15.96 -6.62
C ASP A 258 -28.58 -15.44 -8.06
N HIS A 259 -28.61 -14.12 -8.23
CA HIS A 259 -28.46 -13.44 -9.51
C HIS A 259 -27.56 -12.20 -9.38
N PRO A 260 -26.95 -11.74 -10.48
CA PRO A 260 -26.13 -10.54 -10.44
C PRO A 260 -26.96 -9.26 -10.29
N THR A 261 -26.44 -8.26 -9.57
CA THR A 261 -27.10 -6.98 -9.35
C THR A 261 -26.09 -5.82 -9.36
N ASN A 262 -26.55 -4.64 -9.74
CA ASN A 262 -25.84 -3.37 -9.57
C ASN A 262 -26.38 -2.57 -8.38
N ASP A 263 -27.47 -3.01 -7.75
CA ASP A 263 -28.09 -2.36 -6.62
C ASP A 263 -27.47 -2.87 -5.31
N ILE A 264 -26.81 -1.96 -4.61
CA ILE A 264 -26.21 -2.28 -3.31
C ILE A 264 -27.27 -2.61 -2.26
N TYR A 265 -28.43 -1.96 -2.28
CA TYR A 265 -29.47 -2.17 -1.28
C TYR A 265 -30.08 -3.56 -1.40
N GLU A 266 -30.31 -4.03 -2.63
CA GLU A 266 -30.75 -5.41 -2.90
C GLU A 266 -29.76 -6.46 -2.35
N LEU A 267 -28.46 -6.22 -2.52
CA LEU A 267 -27.42 -7.09 -1.96
C LEU A 267 -27.42 -7.04 -0.42
N LEU A 268 -27.52 -5.85 0.19
CA LEU A 268 -27.55 -5.69 1.65
C LEU A 268 -28.79 -6.35 2.26
N ASP A 269 -29.95 -6.25 1.62
CA ASP A 269 -31.18 -6.96 2.01
C ASP A 269 -30.98 -8.47 1.98
N SER A 270 -30.34 -8.98 0.93
CA SER A 270 -30.02 -10.41 0.79
C SER A 270 -29.03 -10.89 1.87
N ILE A 271 -28.03 -10.07 2.20
CA ILE A 271 -27.09 -10.33 3.31
C ILE A 271 -27.85 -10.36 4.64
N ASN A 272 -28.74 -9.40 4.88
CA ASN A 272 -29.55 -9.31 6.09
C ASN A 272 -30.44 -10.56 6.26
N ALA A 273 -31.15 -10.94 5.20
CA ALA A 273 -32.03 -12.11 5.19
C ALA A 273 -31.29 -13.41 5.52
N ARG A 274 -30.05 -13.57 5.05
CA ARG A 274 -29.22 -14.73 5.40
C ARG A 274 -28.68 -14.67 6.83
N ARG A 275 -28.32 -13.50 7.35
CA ARG A 275 -27.77 -13.35 8.71
C ARG A 275 -28.80 -13.45 9.82
N ASN A 276 -30.04 -12.98 9.58
CA ASN A 276 -31.08 -12.86 10.59
C ASN A 276 -32.21 -13.89 10.46
N LYS A 277 -31.95 -15.05 9.84
CA LYS A 277 -32.93 -16.16 9.76
C LYS A 277 -33.51 -16.47 11.15
N GLY A 278 -34.80 -16.21 11.34
CA GLY A 278 -35.54 -16.55 12.57
C GLY A 278 -35.53 -15.50 13.69
N LYS A 279 -35.08 -14.26 13.45
CA LYS A 279 -35.26 -13.14 14.39
C LYS A 279 -36.30 -12.16 13.84
N ASP A 280 -37.06 -11.52 14.73
CA ASP A 280 -38.00 -10.45 14.37
C ASP A 280 -37.29 -9.43 13.46
N LYS A 281 -37.99 -9.00 12.39
CA LYS A 281 -37.51 -8.00 11.41
C LYS A 281 -37.23 -6.67 12.12
N ARG A 282 -36.12 -6.58 12.86
CA ARG A 282 -35.59 -5.31 13.35
C ARG A 282 -35.22 -4.46 12.14
N ARG A 283 -35.33 -3.14 12.32
CA ARG A 283 -34.89 -2.11 11.39
C ARG A 283 -33.52 -2.48 10.80
N LEU A 284 -33.40 -2.39 9.48
CA LEU A 284 -32.18 -2.75 8.76
C LEU A 284 -31.05 -1.81 9.17
N ASP A 285 -29.97 -2.39 9.70
CA ASP A 285 -28.72 -1.67 9.99
C ASP A 285 -27.85 -1.72 8.72
N GLU A 286 -28.14 -0.82 7.78
CA GLU A 286 -27.46 -0.72 6.48
C GLU A 286 -25.94 -0.56 6.65
N ASP A 287 -25.54 0.35 7.54
CA ASP A 287 -24.14 0.62 7.86
C ASP A 287 -23.44 -0.63 8.39
N GLY A 288 -24.05 -1.32 9.36
CA GLY A 288 -23.49 -2.56 9.92
C GLY A 288 -23.40 -3.71 8.92
N LEU A 289 -24.35 -3.81 7.99
CA LEU A 289 -24.32 -4.79 6.90
C LEU A 289 -23.26 -4.46 5.86
N ALA A 290 -23.15 -3.20 5.47
CA ALA A 290 -22.14 -2.69 4.55
C ALA A 290 -20.72 -2.89 5.11
N MET A 291 -20.51 -2.55 6.39
CA MET A 291 -19.24 -2.82 7.09
C MET A 291 -18.93 -4.32 7.15
N HIS A 292 -19.92 -5.17 7.41
CA HIS A 292 -19.73 -6.62 7.40
C HIS A 292 -19.30 -7.13 6.02
N TRP A 293 -20.00 -6.71 4.97
CA TRP A 293 -19.68 -7.06 3.58
C TRP A 293 -18.26 -6.66 3.21
N VAL A 294 -17.89 -5.39 3.44
CA VAL A 294 -16.55 -4.88 3.17
C VAL A 294 -15.50 -5.61 4.01
N SER A 295 -15.78 -5.90 5.29
CA SER A 295 -14.85 -6.60 6.17
C SER A 295 -14.48 -8.00 5.66
N ASN A 296 -15.43 -8.72 5.04
CA ASN A 296 -15.17 -10.04 4.47
C ASN A 296 -14.08 -9.97 3.39
N TRP A 297 -14.11 -8.96 2.52
CA TRP A 297 -13.10 -8.73 1.47
C TRP A 297 -11.81 -8.07 1.97
N LYS A 298 -11.94 -7.24 3.00
CA LYS A 298 -10.82 -6.51 3.60
C LYS A 298 -9.91 -7.41 4.43
N ASN A 299 -10.47 -8.36 5.18
CA ASN A 299 -9.77 -9.09 6.24
C ASN A 299 -9.71 -10.61 6.05
N THR A 300 -10.63 -11.23 5.30
CA THR A 300 -10.72 -12.69 5.24
C THR A 300 -9.69 -13.28 4.27
N LYS A 301 -8.85 -14.18 4.78
CA LYS A 301 -7.89 -14.93 3.96
C LYS A 301 -8.53 -16.21 3.44
N SER A 302 -9.24 -16.09 2.33
CA SER A 302 -9.89 -17.22 1.67
C SER A 302 -9.74 -17.10 0.15
N LYS A 303 -9.69 -18.25 -0.54
CA LYS A 303 -9.72 -18.27 -2.01
C LYS A 303 -10.95 -17.58 -2.61
N LYS A 304 -12.02 -17.48 -1.81
CA LYS A 304 -13.29 -16.83 -2.16
C LYS A 304 -13.20 -15.31 -2.21
N TYR A 305 -12.55 -14.72 -1.21
CA TYR A 305 -12.48 -13.26 -1.04
C TYR A 305 -11.14 -12.74 -1.59
N ARG A 306 -10.97 -12.88 -2.90
CA ARG A 306 -9.80 -12.37 -3.63
C ARG A 306 -10.25 -11.46 -4.75
N GLY A 307 -9.68 -10.27 -4.83
CA GLY A 307 -10.07 -9.30 -5.84
C GLY A 307 -9.04 -8.20 -6.04
N LEU A 308 -9.27 -7.42 -7.09
CA LEU A 308 -8.64 -6.15 -7.38
C LEU A 308 -9.64 -5.01 -7.13
N PHE A 309 -9.15 -3.88 -6.65
CA PHE A 309 -9.97 -2.71 -6.28
C PHE A 309 -9.57 -1.44 -7.03
N ASP A 310 -8.51 -1.49 -7.83
CA ASP A 310 -8.17 -0.46 -8.82
C ASP A 310 -8.88 -0.77 -10.14
N VAL A 311 -9.73 0.14 -10.61
CA VAL A 311 -10.44 0.01 -11.90
C VAL A 311 -9.47 -0.20 -13.06
N GLU A 312 -8.37 0.57 -13.08
CA GLU A 312 -7.35 0.47 -14.14
C GLU A 312 -6.61 -0.86 -14.13
N ALA A 313 -6.35 -1.44 -12.94
CA ALA A 313 -5.75 -2.77 -12.84
C ALA A 313 -6.70 -3.87 -13.31
N ILE A 314 -8.01 -3.72 -13.03
CA ILE A 314 -9.05 -4.66 -13.48
C ILE A 314 -9.20 -4.64 -15.01
N LYS A 315 -9.25 -3.44 -15.60
CA LYS A 315 -9.40 -3.25 -17.04
C LYS A 315 -8.18 -3.69 -17.84
N GLN A 316 -7.06 -4.01 -17.18
CA GLN A 316 -5.82 -4.47 -17.81
C GLN A 316 -5.42 -3.55 -18.98
N GLY A 317 -5.41 -2.23 -18.72
CA GLY A 317 -5.06 -1.23 -19.74
C GLY A 317 -3.75 -1.53 -20.47
N ASN A 318 -3.50 -0.87 -21.60
CA ASN A 318 -2.23 -1.02 -22.30
C ASN A 318 -1.06 -0.54 -21.42
N GLU A 319 0.14 -1.10 -21.61
CA GLU A 319 1.37 -0.78 -20.86
C GLU A 319 1.64 0.73 -20.70
N LYS A 320 1.38 1.49 -21.77
CA LYS A 320 1.54 2.95 -21.79
C LYS A 320 0.67 3.66 -20.74
N THR A 321 -0.57 3.19 -20.56
CA THR A 321 -1.56 3.75 -19.63
C THR A 321 -1.05 3.79 -18.19
N PHE A 322 -0.35 2.75 -17.72
CA PHE A 322 0.06 2.67 -16.32
C PHE A 322 1.25 3.57 -16.00
N SER A 323 2.24 3.60 -16.89
CA SER A 323 3.37 4.53 -16.74
C SER A 323 2.90 5.98 -16.79
N GLU A 324 1.95 6.29 -17.69
CA GLU A 324 1.28 7.59 -17.78
C GLU A 324 0.51 7.91 -16.50
N ILE A 325 -0.25 6.97 -15.92
CA ILE A 325 -0.98 7.19 -14.66
C ILE A 325 -0.04 7.59 -13.52
N ILE A 326 1.09 6.89 -13.37
CA ILE A 326 2.07 7.19 -12.32
C ILE A 326 2.78 8.51 -12.59
N GLU A 327 3.09 8.83 -13.84
CA GLU A 327 3.74 10.09 -14.20
C GLU A 327 2.81 11.29 -13.99
N GLN A 328 1.55 11.18 -14.40
CA GLN A 328 0.51 12.17 -14.08
C GLN A 328 0.36 12.37 -12.57
N GLU A 329 0.46 11.29 -11.78
CA GLU A 329 0.44 11.42 -10.32
C GLU A 329 1.67 12.12 -9.78
N ARG A 330 2.86 11.89 -10.36
CA ARG A 330 4.08 12.62 -10.00
C ARG A 330 3.97 14.10 -10.33
N GLU A 331 3.48 14.44 -11.53
CA GLU A 331 3.23 15.81 -11.97
C GLU A 331 2.23 16.50 -11.04
N ARG A 332 1.07 15.90 -10.82
CA ARG A 332 0.05 16.42 -9.90
C ARG A 332 0.60 16.63 -8.49
N MET A 333 1.36 15.68 -7.97
CA MET A 333 1.97 15.80 -6.64
C MET A 333 3.05 16.87 -6.61
N SER A 334 3.76 17.11 -7.72
CA SER A 334 4.77 18.16 -7.81
C SER A 334 4.22 19.57 -7.69
N GLU A 335 2.99 19.78 -8.15
CA GLU A 335 2.29 21.06 -8.07
C GLU A 335 1.74 21.34 -6.66
N THR A 336 1.74 20.34 -5.77
CA THR A 336 1.24 20.55 -4.41
C THR A 336 2.19 21.41 -3.59
N ASN A 337 1.61 22.27 -2.74
CA ASN A 337 2.36 23.08 -1.77
C ASN A 337 3.26 22.24 -0.83
N VAL A 338 2.92 20.96 -0.62
CA VAL A 338 3.76 20.04 0.16
C VAL A 338 5.09 19.80 -0.55
N GLN A 339 5.06 19.58 -1.87
CA GLN A 339 6.26 19.31 -2.65
C GLN A 339 7.13 20.54 -2.83
N LYS A 340 6.52 21.70 -3.11
CA LYS A 340 7.25 22.97 -3.19
C LYS A 340 8.06 23.23 -1.91
N ARG A 341 7.43 23.06 -0.74
CA ARG A 341 8.10 23.19 0.57
C ARG A 341 9.22 22.17 0.78
N LEU A 342 9.11 20.97 0.22
CA LEU A 342 10.16 19.95 0.32
C LEU A 342 11.34 20.31 -0.57
N THR A 343 11.09 20.70 -1.82
CA THR A 343 12.11 21.18 -2.75
C THR A 343 12.85 22.38 -2.16
N ASP A 344 12.13 23.41 -1.69
CA ASP A 344 12.74 24.61 -1.08
C ASP A 344 13.65 24.24 0.11
N ARG A 345 13.27 23.20 0.87
CA ARG A 345 13.95 22.80 2.10
C ARG A 345 15.03 21.75 1.92
N PHE A 346 14.99 20.91 0.88
CA PHE A 346 15.91 19.78 0.68
C PHE A 346 16.68 19.83 -0.65
N GLY A 347 16.35 20.75 -1.55
CA GLY A 347 16.88 20.79 -2.91
C GLY A 347 16.11 19.88 -3.87
N ASP A 348 16.34 20.05 -5.18
CA ASP A 348 15.66 19.27 -6.22
C ASP A 348 16.13 17.81 -6.28
N ASP A 349 17.36 17.54 -5.85
CA ASP A 349 18.01 16.22 -5.87
C ASP A 349 17.99 15.52 -4.49
N GLY A 350 17.43 16.18 -3.46
CA GLY A 350 17.42 15.69 -2.08
C GLY A 350 18.81 15.64 -1.42
N THR A 351 19.83 16.26 -2.02
CA THR A 351 21.19 16.28 -1.48
C THR A 351 21.49 17.55 -0.69
N SER A 352 22.45 17.47 0.22
CA SER A 352 22.88 18.63 1.03
C SER A 352 23.70 19.66 0.25
N THR A 353 23.86 19.49 -1.07
CA THR A 353 24.75 20.30 -1.91
C THR A 353 24.04 21.37 -2.73
N ASP A 354 22.70 21.37 -2.78
CA ASP A 354 21.93 22.39 -3.49
C ASP A 354 22.11 23.79 -2.85
N LYS A 355 22.46 24.76 -3.70
CA LYS A 355 22.70 26.17 -3.34
C LYS A 355 21.41 26.94 -3.04
N HIS A 356 20.27 26.48 -3.58
CA HIS A 356 18.97 27.15 -3.41
C HIS A 356 18.21 26.70 -2.14
N ARG A 357 18.81 25.79 -1.35
CA ARG A 357 18.19 25.18 -0.17
C ARG A 357 18.04 26.17 1.00
N GLN A 358 16.81 26.40 1.45
CA GLN A 358 16.51 27.20 2.65
C GLN A 358 16.61 26.35 3.93
N ARG A 359 17.79 26.36 4.57
CA ARG A 359 18.10 25.47 5.71
C ARG A 359 17.74 26.10 7.06
N THR A 360 17.00 25.38 7.89
CA THR A 360 16.84 25.70 9.31
C THR A 360 18.09 25.30 10.12
N ALA A 361 18.25 25.81 11.34
CA ALA A 361 19.36 25.42 12.24
C ALA A 361 19.41 23.89 12.45
N LYS A 362 18.24 23.26 12.60
CA LYS A 362 18.09 21.81 12.72
C LYS A 362 18.52 21.06 11.46
N ASP A 363 18.26 21.61 10.27
CA ASP A 363 18.70 20.98 9.01
C ASP A 363 20.23 20.98 8.89
N ARG A 364 20.90 22.05 9.36
CA ARG A 364 22.37 22.14 9.39
C ARG A 364 23.00 21.12 10.35
N GLU A 365 22.38 20.92 11.51
CA GLU A 365 22.81 19.89 12.48
C GLU A 365 22.75 18.47 11.87
N PHE A 366 21.66 18.14 11.17
CA PHE A 366 21.54 16.87 10.45
C PHE A 366 22.56 16.74 9.31
N ASP A 367 22.79 17.80 8.53
CA ASP A 367 23.80 17.80 7.46
C ASP A 367 25.21 17.52 8.03
N LEU A 368 25.57 18.16 9.15
CA LEU A 368 26.84 17.94 9.87
C LEU A 368 26.97 16.49 10.34
N ARG A 369 25.92 15.96 10.97
CA ARG A 369 25.88 14.57 11.42
C ARG A 369 26.04 13.60 10.24
N ASN A 370 25.38 13.86 9.12
CA ASN A 370 25.48 13.04 7.91
C ASN A 370 26.86 13.10 7.25
N ARG A 371 27.57 14.23 7.31
CA ARG A 371 28.96 14.33 6.81
C ARG A 371 29.92 13.44 7.61
N LEU A 372 29.78 13.40 8.93
CA LEU A 372 30.56 12.53 9.81
C LEU A 372 30.31 11.03 9.57
N PHE A 373 29.19 10.66 8.94
CA PHE A 373 28.88 9.27 8.59
C PHE A 373 29.44 8.82 7.24
N LYS A 374 29.85 9.75 6.38
CA LYS A 374 30.39 9.47 5.04
C LYS A 374 31.92 9.52 4.97
N LEU A 375 32.55 10.11 5.98
CA LEU A 375 33.98 9.99 6.28
C LEU A 375 34.19 8.72 7.09
#